data_AF-A0AAD3ZI59-F1
#
_entry.id   AF-A0AAD3ZI59-F1
#
_cell.length_a   1.000
_cell.length_b   1.000
_cell.length_c   1.000
_cell.angle_alpha   90.00
_cell.angle_beta   90.00
_cell.angle_gamma   90.00
#
_symmetry.space_group_name_H-M   'P 1'
#
loop_
_entity.id
_entity.type
_entity.pdbx_description
1 polymer ?
#
loop_
_entity_poly.entity_id
_entity_poly.type
_entity_poly.pdbx_seq_one_letter_code
_entity_poly.pdbx_strand_id
1 'polypeptide(L)'
;MVFPGKEEVNREGDLGHIEVIALIGPSGTGKSHHAMTVAQEKSCDAIIDDGLLISGSRIVAGRSAKREETKTAAIRRAIFSAAGHALEVREGLMSLAPRRVLILGTSQTMVDRIISRLGLSMPLEYLHITDFATGEEINRALWHRRQEGKHVIPAPAFEVKKTFSGYLVDPIRVFTRSRERQPVPERSV
;
A
#
# COMPACT_ATOMS: atom_id res chain seq x y z
N MET A 1 -10.28 37.00 37.75
CA MET A 1 -10.89 35.65 37.73
C MET A 1 -10.11 34.83 36.72
N VAL A 2 -9.23 33.96 37.20
CA VAL A 2 -8.37 33.11 36.38
C VAL A 2 -9.16 31.83 36.14
N PHE A 3 -9.35 31.43 34.89
CA PHE A 3 -9.93 30.13 34.55
C PHE A 3 -8.79 29.11 34.47
N PRO A 4 -8.63 28.16 35.40
CA PRO A 4 -7.73 27.04 35.21
C PRO A 4 -8.47 25.93 34.46
N GLY A 5 -7.73 25.17 33.65
CA GLY A 5 -8.21 23.93 33.06
C GLY A 5 -8.29 23.97 31.54
N LYS A 6 -7.13 24.11 30.88
CA LYS A 6 -6.93 23.34 29.65
C LYS A 6 -6.97 21.89 30.08
N GLU A 7 -8.02 21.17 29.72
CA GLU A 7 -8.04 19.72 29.81
C GLU A 7 -6.80 19.21 29.06
N GLU A 8 -5.85 18.64 29.80
CA GLU A 8 -4.79 17.85 29.21
C GLU A 8 -5.46 16.65 28.55
N VAL A 9 -5.68 16.75 27.24
CA VAL A 9 -6.12 15.63 26.42
C VAL A 9 -5.09 14.53 26.58
N ASN A 10 -5.55 13.41 27.14
CA ASN A 10 -4.81 12.21 27.43
C ASN A 10 -3.90 11.84 26.23
N ARG A 11 -2.57 11.88 26.41
CA ARG A 11 -1.55 11.61 25.37
C ARG A 11 -1.29 10.11 25.14
N GLU A 12 -2.26 9.26 25.44
CA GLU A 12 -2.19 7.84 25.12
C GLU A 12 -2.68 7.63 23.68
N GLY A 13 -1.77 7.30 22.77
CA GLY A 13 -2.11 6.97 21.38
C GLY A 13 -1.97 8.11 20.36
N ASP A 14 -1.11 9.09 20.64
CA ASP A 14 -0.73 10.12 19.66
C ASP A 14 0.20 9.54 18.58
N LEU A 15 -0.31 9.43 17.36
CA LEU A 15 0.42 8.97 16.18
C LEU A 15 1.10 10.11 15.41
N GLY A 16 1.05 11.35 15.93
CA GLY A 16 1.60 12.54 15.29
C GLY A 16 3.13 12.56 15.15
N HIS A 17 3.84 11.65 15.83
CA HIS A 17 5.28 11.48 15.71
C HIS A 17 5.69 10.62 14.50
N ILE A 18 4.75 9.88 13.90
CA ILE A 18 5.01 9.01 12.75
C ILE A 18 5.11 9.88 11.50
N GLU A 19 6.24 9.82 10.82
CA GLU A 19 6.44 10.54 9.55
C GLU A 19 5.62 9.89 8.43
N VAL A 20 4.99 10.71 7.58
CA VAL A 20 4.16 10.22 6.47
C VAL A 20 4.77 10.61 5.13
N ILE A 21 4.85 9.64 4.23
CA ILE A 21 5.10 9.85 2.79
C ILE A 21 3.86 9.38 2.03
N ALA A 22 3.47 10.08 0.97
CA ALA A 22 2.32 9.73 0.16
C ALA A 22 2.72 9.40 -1.28
N LEU A 23 2.20 8.30 -1.83
CA LEU A 23 2.30 7.99 -3.26
C LEU A 23 0.91 8.06 -3.91
N ILE A 24 0.76 9.01 -4.83
CA ILE A 24 -0.50 9.35 -5.49
C ILE A 24 -0.49 8.96 -6.97
N GLY A 25 -1.63 8.51 -7.45
CA GLY A 25 -1.84 8.22 -8.86
C GLY A 25 -3.22 7.59 -9.09
N PRO A 26 -3.83 7.73 -10.27
CA PRO A 26 -5.14 7.17 -10.56
C PRO A 26 -5.27 5.66 -10.27
N SER A 27 -6.50 5.16 -10.16
CA SER A 27 -6.73 3.72 -9.99
C SER A 27 -6.16 2.94 -11.19
N GLY A 28 -5.46 1.83 -10.92
CA GLY A 28 -4.91 0.96 -11.97
C GLY A 28 -3.59 1.43 -12.59
N THR A 29 -2.94 2.50 -12.08
CA THR A 29 -1.66 3.00 -12.62
C THR A 29 -0.42 2.30 -12.06
N GLY A 30 -0.59 1.21 -11.30
CA GLY A 30 0.55 0.43 -10.79
C GLY A 30 1.10 0.85 -9.42
N LYS A 31 0.48 1.78 -8.68
CA LYS A 31 0.95 2.19 -7.33
C LYS A 31 1.29 1.03 -6.40
N SER A 32 0.40 0.05 -6.26
CA SER A 32 0.62 -1.13 -5.40
C SER A 32 1.79 -2.00 -5.87
N HIS A 33 2.16 -1.95 -7.16
CA HIS A 33 3.34 -2.64 -7.69
C HIS A 33 4.63 -1.93 -7.29
N HIS A 34 4.66 -0.60 -7.35
CA HIS A 34 5.84 0.20 -6.99
C HIS A 34 5.95 0.48 -5.49
N ALA A 35 4.90 0.21 -4.70
CA ALA A 35 4.82 0.57 -3.28
C ALA A 35 6.00 0.07 -2.44
N MET A 36 6.45 -1.17 -2.66
CA MET A 36 7.57 -1.75 -1.92
C MET A 36 8.89 -1.05 -2.24
N THR A 37 9.14 -0.76 -3.52
CA THR A 37 10.33 -0.02 -3.96
C THR A 37 10.33 1.40 -3.39
N VAL A 38 9.21 2.11 -3.49
CA VAL A 38 9.07 3.47 -2.94
C VAL A 38 9.23 3.47 -1.43
N ALA A 39 8.64 2.50 -0.72
CA ALA A 39 8.81 2.37 0.73
C ALA A 39 10.27 2.14 1.11
N GLN A 40 11.00 1.32 0.35
CA GLN A 40 12.42 1.09 0.59
C GLN A 40 13.25 2.36 0.33
N GLU A 41 13.06 3.03 -0.81
CA GLU A 41 13.79 4.27 -1.17
C GLU A 41 13.53 5.40 -0.19
N LYS A 42 12.30 5.50 0.32
CA LYS A 42 11.89 6.52 1.29
C LYS A 42 12.02 6.05 2.74
N SER A 43 12.62 4.89 3.00
CA SER A 43 12.83 4.34 4.35
C SER A 43 11.55 4.30 5.19
N CYS A 44 10.44 3.85 4.60
CA CYS A 44 9.18 3.62 5.28
C CYS A 44 9.15 2.20 5.87
N ASP A 45 8.80 2.08 7.14
CA ASP A 45 8.73 0.80 7.87
C ASP A 45 7.42 0.05 7.60
N ALA A 46 6.40 0.77 7.15
CA ALA A 46 5.09 0.24 6.82
C ALA A 46 4.41 0.98 5.67
N ILE A 47 3.44 0.29 5.07
CA ILE A 47 2.61 0.76 3.96
C ILE A 47 1.14 0.69 4.40
N ILE A 48 0.40 1.76 4.11
CA ILE A 48 -1.05 1.82 4.23
C ILE A 48 -1.65 1.86 2.82
N ASP A 49 -2.39 0.80 2.46
CA ASP A 49 -3.05 0.68 1.15
C ASP A 49 -4.38 -0.06 1.28
N ASP A 50 -5.41 0.39 0.57
CA ASP A 50 -6.70 -0.30 0.44
C ASP A 50 -7.32 -0.79 1.77
N GLY A 51 -7.16 -0.06 2.88
CA GLY A 51 -7.70 -0.46 4.18
C GLY A 51 -6.81 -1.44 4.97
N LEU A 52 -5.56 -1.62 4.55
CA LEU A 52 -4.57 -2.48 5.22
C LEU A 52 -3.42 -1.64 5.80
N LEU A 53 -2.87 -2.13 6.91
CA LEU A 53 -1.53 -1.80 7.38
C LEU A 53 -0.62 -2.99 7.09
N ILE A 54 0.49 -2.75 6.39
CA ILE A 54 1.41 -3.78 5.94
C ILE A 54 2.81 -3.39 6.39
N SER A 55 3.55 -4.32 6.98
CA SER A 55 4.98 -4.11 7.31
C SER A 55 5.79 -5.29 6.81
N GLY A 56 6.82 -4.97 6.03
CA GLY A 56 7.63 -5.94 5.29
C GLY A 56 6.74 -6.91 4.52
N SER A 57 6.67 -8.15 5.02
CA SER A 57 5.97 -9.24 4.37
C SER A 57 4.66 -9.67 5.05
N ARG A 58 4.03 -8.81 5.86
CA ARG A 58 2.86 -9.19 6.66
C ARG A 58 1.81 -8.11 6.67
N ILE A 59 0.54 -8.53 6.59
CA ILE A 59 -0.60 -7.70 6.96
C ILE A 59 -0.62 -7.61 8.49
N VAL A 60 -0.32 -6.42 9.01
CA VAL A 60 -0.27 -6.16 10.46
C VAL A 60 -1.67 -5.93 11.00
N ALA A 61 -2.51 -5.19 10.26
CA ALA A 61 -3.88 -4.89 10.66
C ALA A 61 -4.76 -4.57 9.45
N GLY A 62 -6.08 -4.67 9.66
CA GLY A 62 -7.07 -4.23 8.71
C GLY A 62 -7.54 -5.29 7.72
N ARG A 63 -8.44 -4.87 6.82
CA ARG A 63 -9.08 -5.71 5.83
C ARG A 63 -9.11 -4.99 4.49
N SER A 64 -8.74 -5.70 3.44
CA SER A 64 -8.63 -5.09 2.12
C SER A 64 -9.99 -4.67 1.59
N ALA A 65 -10.08 -3.44 1.09
CA ALA A 65 -11.19 -2.91 0.29
C ALA A 65 -11.55 -3.79 -0.91
N LYS A 66 -10.61 -4.60 -1.41
CA LYS A 66 -10.82 -5.54 -2.52
C LYS A 66 -11.70 -6.75 -2.14
N ARG A 67 -11.92 -6.99 -0.84
CA ARG A 67 -12.81 -8.05 -0.35
C ARG A 67 -14.25 -7.57 -0.13
N GLU A 68 -14.52 -6.27 -0.33
CA GLU A 68 -15.85 -5.69 -0.17
C GLU A 68 -16.72 -6.00 -1.39
N GLU A 69 -17.99 -6.36 -1.16
CA GLU A 69 -18.92 -6.76 -2.24
C GLU A 69 -19.36 -5.60 -3.13
N THR A 70 -19.40 -4.39 -2.57
CA THR A 70 -19.85 -3.19 -3.29
C THR A 70 -18.73 -2.18 -3.45
N LYS A 71 -18.76 -1.44 -4.57
CA LYS A 71 -17.81 -0.34 -4.81
C LYS A 71 -17.84 0.71 -3.71
N THR A 72 -19.02 1.04 -3.21
CA THR A 72 -19.19 2.02 -2.12
C THR A 72 -18.56 1.53 -0.82
N ALA A 73 -18.73 0.25 -0.48
CA ALA A 73 -18.09 -0.35 0.69
C ALA A 73 -16.56 -0.39 0.53
N ALA A 74 -16.06 -0.78 -0.65
CA ALA A 74 -14.64 -0.75 -0.98
C ALA A 74 -14.03 0.65 -0.81
N ILE A 75 -14.68 1.68 -1.33
CA ILE A 75 -14.22 3.07 -1.16
C ILE A 75 -14.20 3.42 0.33
N ARG A 76 -15.31 3.20 1.05
CA ARG A 76 -15.40 3.51 2.48
C ARG A 76 -14.33 2.80 3.30
N ARG A 77 -13.99 1.56 2.95
CA ARG A 77 -12.91 0.76 3.54
C ARG A 77 -11.55 1.39 3.29
N ALA A 78 -11.23 1.67 2.04
CA ALA A 78 -9.92 2.20 1.63
C ALA A 78 -9.58 3.54 2.29
N ILE A 79 -10.59 4.37 2.58
CA ILE A 79 -10.41 5.63 3.31
C ILE A 79 -10.65 5.51 4.83
N PHE A 80 -10.78 4.30 5.38
CA PHE A 80 -10.98 4.03 6.81
C PHE A 80 -12.23 4.70 7.42
N SER A 81 -13.36 4.69 6.71
CA SER A 81 -14.58 5.40 7.16
C SER A 81 -15.26 4.79 8.37
N ALA A 82 -15.11 3.49 8.60
CA ALA A 82 -15.73 2.81 9.73
C ALA A 82 -14.83 2.97 10.96
N ALA A 83 -15.36 3.58 12.02
CA ALA A 83 -14.58 3.90 13.23
C ALA A 83 -13.87 2.68 13.82
N GLY A 84 -14.55 1.54 13.93
CA GLY A 84 -13.93 0.30 14.44
C GLY A 84 -12.79 -0.22 13.58
N HIS A 85 -12.85 -0.03 12.26
CA HIS A 85 -11.77 -0.43 11.36
C HIS A 85 -10.60 0.56 11.38
N ALA A 86 -10.89 1.86 11.51
CA ALA A 86 -9.85 2.85 11.74
C ALA A 86 -9.12 2.58 13.07
N LEU A 87 -9.87 2.23 14.13
CA LEU A 87 -9.31 1.88 15.43
C LEU A 87 -8.38 0.65 15.35
N GLU A 88 -8.83 -0.44 14.71
CA GLU A 88 -8.02 -1.65 14.47
C GLU A 88 -6.65 -1.31 13.84
N VAL A 89 -6.66 -0.44 12.82
CA VAL A 89 -5.44 -0.05 12.10
C VAL A 89 -4.58 0.90 12.93
N ARG A 90 -5.19 1.79 13.72
CA ARG A 90 -4.49 2.67 14.67
C ARG A 90 -3.79 1.86 15.77
N GLU A 91 -4.45 0.86 16.34
CA GLU A 91 -3.85 -0.05 17.32
C GLU A 91 -2.67 -0.83 16.71
N GLY A 92 -2.81 -1.25 15.45
CA GLY A 92 -1.71 -1.83 14.67
C GLY A 92 -0.52 -0.88 14.51
N LEU A 93 -0.77 0.40 14.23
CA LEU A 93 0.27 1.43 14.14
C LEU A 93 0.94 1.68 15.50
N MET A 94 0.18 1.74 16.58
CA MET A 94 0.73 1.90 17.94
C MET A 94 1.61 0.71 18.34
N SER A 95 1.17 -0.51 18.04
CA SER A 95 1.91 -1.73 18.37
C SER A 95 3.17 -1.90 17.52
N LEU A 96 3.09 -1.54 16.24
CA LEU A 96 4.22 -1.60 15.33
C LEU A 96 5.25 -0.49 15.60
N ALA A 97 4.79 0.67 16.08
CA ALA A 97 5.58 1.87 16.31
C ALA A 97 6.53 2.22 15.14
N PRO A 98 6.04 2.30 13.88
CA PRO A 98 6.88 2.64 12.75
C PRO A 98 7.38 4.07 12.88
N ARG A 99 8.62 4.33 12.48
CA ARG A 99 9.13 5.70 12.39
C ARG A 99 8.47 6.42 11.22
N ARG A 100 8.29 5.73 10.09
CA ARG A 100 7.75 6.32 8.86
C ARG A 100 6.81 5.36 8.14
N VAL A 101 5.72 5.90 7.60
CA VAL A 101 4.73 5.14 6.82
C VAL A 101 4.56 5.71 5.41
N LEU A 102 4.37 4.81 4.44
CA LEU A 102 3.95 5.16 3.09
C LEU A 102 2.43 4.98 2.95
N ILE A 103 1.71 6.02 2.56
CA ILE A 103 0.27 5.95 2.27
C ILE A 103 0.06 5.96 0.76
N LEU A 104 -0.68 4.97 0.24
CA LEU A 104 -1.08 4.93 -1.16
C LEU A 104 -2.47 5.55 -1.33
N GLY A 105 -2.61 6.43 -2.32
CA GLY A 105 -3.88 7.10 -2.58
C GLY A 105 -4.15 7.34 -4.06
N THR A 106 -5.42 7.49 -4.42
CA THR A 106 -5.78 7.87 -5.80
C THR A 106 -5.66 9.37 -6.06
N SER A 107 -5.70 10.17 -4.98
CA SER A 107 -5.56 11.62 -5.00
C SER A 107 -5.06 12.11 -3.65
N GLN A 108 -4.60 13.37 -3.60
CA GLN A 108 -4.22 14.03 -2.35
C GLN A 108 -5.38 14.06 -1.35
N THR A 109 -6.58 14.41 -1.82
CA THR A 109 -7.80 14.41 -1.00
C THR A 109 -8.11 13.05 -0.39
N MET A 110 -7.79 11.95 -1.08
CA MET A 110 -7.94 10.61 -0.51
C MET A 110 -6.94 10.37 0.62
N VAL A 111 -5.68 10.75 0.43
CA VAL A 111 -4.62 10.64 1.44
C VAL A 111 -4.94 11.48 2.68
N ASP A 112 -5.36 12.73 2.49
CA ASP A 112 -5.74 13.63 3.59
C ASP A 112 -6.86 13.04 4.47
N ARG A 113 -7.83 12.37 3.84
CA ARG A 113 -8.91 11.66 4.57
C ARG A 113 -8.38 10.48 5.36
N ILE A 114 -7.45 9.71 4.82
CA ILE A 114 -6.82 8.58 5.53
C ILE A 114 -6.09 9.11 6.77
N ILE A 115 -5.26 10.14 6.59
CA ILE A 115 -4.47 10.77 7.64
C ILE A 115 -5.37 11.28 8.77
N SER A 116 -6.40 12.06 8.42
CA SER A 116 -7.36 12.59 9.38
C SER A 116 -8.05 11.48 10.19
N ARG A 117 -8.42 10.36 9.54
CA ARG A 117 -9.13 9.27 10.24
C ARG A 117 -8.22 8.39 11.10
N LEU A 118 -6.97 8.23 10.70
CA LEU A 118 -5.99 7.49 11.48
C LEU A 118 -5.32 8.36 12.55
N GLY A 119 -5.42 9.68 12.47
CA GLY A 119 -4.76 10.61 13.41
C GLY A 119 -3.26 10.72 13.15
N LEU A 120 -2.83 10.63 11.90
CA LEU A 120 -1.43 10.75 11.49
C LEU A 120 -1.07 12.21 11.20
N SER A 121 0.24 12.51 11.10
CA SER A 121 0.69 13.82 10.63
C SER A 121 0.44 13.99 9.12
N MET A 122 0.43 15.24 8.65
CA MET A 122 0.44 15.52 7.21
C MET A 122 1.68 14.91 6.53
N PRO A 123 1.62 14.55 5.24
CA PRO A 123 2.77 14.00 4.54
C PRO A 123 3.89 15.03 4.46
N LEU A 124 5.12 14.56 4.68
CA LEU A 124 6.33 15.32 4.42
C LEU A 124 6.52 15.55 2.92
N GLU A 125 6.03 14.61 2.11
CA GLU A 125 6.18 14.62 0.66
C GLU A 125 5.01 13.90 -0.03
N TYR A 126 4.58 14.47 -1.15
CA TYR A 126 3.63 13.87 -2.08
C TYR A 126 4.36 13.46 -3.35
N LEU A 127 4.46 12.16 -3.57
CA LEU A 127 5.06 11.55 -4.74
C LEU A 127 3.98 11.20 -5.75
N HIS A 128 4.27 11.37 -7.04
CA HIS A 128 3.38 10.95 -8.11
C HIS A 128 3.86 9.64 -8.72
N ILE A 129 2.94 8.75 -9.10
CA ILE A 129 3.29 7.49 -9.77
C ILE A 129 4.09 7.71 -11.06
N THR A 130 3.91 8.87 -11.70
CA THR A 130 4.65 9.28 -12.90
C THR A 130 6.14 9.51 -12.64
N ASP A 131 6.54 9.67 -11.38
CA ASP A 131 7.95 9.80 -10.99
C ASP A 131 8.65 8.42 -10.95
N PHE A 132 7.86 7.33 -10.93
CA PHE A 132 8.32 5.94 -10.78
C PHE A 132 7.94 5.04 -11.95
N ALA A 133 7.04 5.48 -12.83
CA ALA A 133 6.53 4.70 -13.94
C ALA A 133 6.40 5.57 -15.19
N THR A 134 6.88 5.03 -16.30
CA THR A 134 6.74 5.64 -17.62
C THR A 134 5.27 5.64 -18.08
N GLY A 135 4.94 6.52 -19.03
CA GLY A 135 3.60 6.53 -19.63
C GLY A 135 3.21 5.18 -20.26
N GLU A 136 4.17 4.47 -20.85
CA GLU A 136 3.97 3.13 -21.41
C GLU A 136 3.62 2.09 -20.34
N GLU A 137 4.34 2.10 -19.21
CA GLU A 137 4.07 1.21 -18.08
C GLU A 137 2.71 1.49 -17.43
N ILE A 138 2.35 2.76 -17.27
CA ILE A 138 1.04 3.18 -16.77
C ILE A 138 -0.06 2.68 -17.72
N ASN A 139 0.10 2.88 -19.02
CA ASN A 139 -0.86 2.42 -20.02
C ASN A 139 -1.01 0.90 -20.02
N ARG A 140 0.10 0.17 -19.89
CA ARG A 140 0.08 -1.29 -19.76
C ARG A 140 -0.65 -1.74 -18.51
N ALA A 141 -0.40 -1.11 -17.36
CA ALA A 141 -1.10 -1.41 -16.11
C ALA A 141 -2.62 -1.15 -16.22
N LEU A 142 -3.00 -0.02 -16.81
CA LEU A 142 -4.41 0.32 -17.09
C LEU A 142 -5.07 -0.64 -18.07
N TRP A 143 -4.32 -1.15 -19.06
CA TRP A 143 -4.82 -2.15 -20.00
C TRP A 143 -5.10 -3.49 -19.29
N HIS A 144 -4.15 -4.02 -18.52
CA HIS A 144 -4.36 -5.25 -17.73
C HIS A 144 -5.52 -5.12 -16.75
N ARG A 145 -5.63 -3.97 -16.09
CA ARG A 145 -6.77 -3.65 -15.20
C ARG A 145 -8.11 -3.79 -15.92
N ARG A 146 -8.22 -3.26 -17.14
CA ARG A 146 -9.46 -3.28 -17.94
C ARG A 146 -9.78 -4.65 -18.49
N GLN A 147 -8.79 -5.37 -19.02
CA GLN A 147 -9.00 -6.65 -19.69
C GLN A 147 -9.18 -7.81 -18.71
N GLU A 148 -8.37 -7.84 -17.65
CA GLU A 148 -8.29 -9.01 -16.77
C GLU A 148 -8.92 -8.76 -15.39
N GLY A 149 -9.32 -7.52 -15.09
CA GLY A 149 -9.79 -7.12 -13.76
C GLY A 149 -8.72 -7.22 -12.66
N LYS A 150 -7.50 -7.66 -12.99
CA LYS A 150 -6.42 -7.93 -12.04
C LYS A 150 -6.02 -6.64 -11.32
N HIS A 151 -5.78 -6.77 -10.03
CA HIS A 151 -5.41 -5.68 -9.15
C HIS A 151 -4.40 -6.21 -8.14
N VAL A 152 -3.20 -5.61 -8.12
CA VAL A 152 -2.12 -6.04 -7.23
C VAL A 152 -2.44 -5.55 -5.82
N ILE A 153 -2.31 -6.43 -4.82
CA ILE A 153 -2.25 -6.06 -3.40
C ILE A 153 -0.77 -5.99 -3.05
N PRO A 154 -0.27 -4.94 -2.37
CA PRO A 154 1.10 -4.88 -1.92
C PRO A 154 1.30 -5.78 -0.68
N ALA A 155 0.80 -7.01 -0.71
CA ALA A 155 1.02 -8.03 0.29
C ALA A 155 1.83 -9.16 -0.36
N PRO A 156 2.76 -9.81 0.34
CA PRO A 156 3.51 -10.89 -0.25
C PRO A 156 2.64 -12.08 -0.56
N ALA A 157 2.98 -12.76 -1.66
CA ALA A 157 2.24 -13.90 -2.19
C ALA A 157 2.00 -15.03 -1.16
N PHE A 158 2.83 -15.17 -0.13
CA PHE A 158 2.73 -16.24 0.86
C PHE A 158 1.53 -16.12 1.81
N GLU A 159 1.10 -14.90 2.17
CA GLU A 159 -0.02 -14.70 3.10
C GLU A 159 -1.37 -14.75 2.38
N VAL A 160 -1.38 -14.38 1.10
CA VAL A 160 -2.53 -14.58 0.19
C VAL A 160 -2.88 -16.07 0.12
N LYS A 161 -1.89 -16.97 -0.03
CA LYS A 161 -2.14 -18.43 -0.13
C LYS A 161 -2.77 -19.06 1.12
N LYS A 162 -2.52 -18.53 2.33
CA LYS A 162 -3.14 -19.10 3.55
C LYS A 162 -4.61 -18.72 3.72
N THR A 163 -5.09 -17.67 3.06
CA THR A 163 -6.52 -17.26 3.07
C THR A 163 -7.24 -17.60 1.76
N PHE A 164 -6.52 -18.08 0.74
CA PHE A 164 -7.06 -18.42 -0.57
C PHE A 164 -7.07 -19.94 -0.76
N SER A 165 -8.20 -20.60 -0.48
CA SER A 165 -8.43 -21.99 -0.94
C SER A 165 -9.09 -22.06 -2.32
N GLY A 166 -9.09 -20.97 -3.11
CA GLY A 166 -9.99 -20.83 -4.25
C GLY A 166 -9.34 -20.83 -5.63
N TYR A 167 -8.43 -19.91 -5.91
CA TYR A 167 -7.93 -19.72 -7.28
C TYR A 167 -6.47 -19.24 -7.27
N LEU A 168 -5.59 -20.11 -7.78
CA LEU A 168 -4.17 -19.84 -7.97
C LEU A 168 -3.98 -18.85 -9.13
N VAL A 169 -3.31 -17.72 -8.86
CA VAL A 169 -2.70 -16.90 -9.91
C VAL A 169 -1.20 -17.10 -9.82
N ASP A 170 -0.62 -17.53 -10.94
CA ASP A 170 0.79 -17.93 -11.09
C ASP A 170 1.73 -16.74 -10.81
N PRO A 171 2.81 -16.88 -10.00
CA PRO A 171 3.83 -15.85 -9.89
C PRO A 171 4.48 -15.61 -11.26
N ILE A 172 4.36 -14.39 -11.77
CA ILE A 172 4.98 -13.96 -13.02
C ILE A 172 6.49 -14.24 -12.96
N ARG A 173 6.95 -15.19 -13.78
CA ARG A 173 8.37 -15.46 -14.00
C ARG A 173 8.97 -14.27 -14.75
N VAL A 174 9.77 -13.47 -14.03
CA VAL A 174 10.62 -12.44 -14.64
C VAL A 174 11.69 -13.15 -15.46
N PHE A 175 11.54 -13.14 -16.79
CA PHE A 175 12.57 -13.61 -17.71
C PHE A 175 13.77 -12.67 -17.65
N THR A 176 14.84 -13.10 -16.98
CA THR A 176 16.16 -12.49 -17.15
C THR A 176 16.69 -12.86 -18.54
N ARG A 177 16.76 -11.88 -19.44
CA ARG A 177 17.52 -12.00 -20.70
C ARG A 177 19.01 -11.98 -20.36
N SER A 178 19.60 -13.17 -20.16
CA SER A 178 21.05 -13.31 -20.21
C SER A 178 21.48 -13.39 -21.67
N ARG A 179 22.29 -12.40 -22.09
CA ARG A 179 23.03 -12.40 -23.35
C ARG A 179 23.93 -13.64 -23.43
N GLU A 180 23.65 -14.46 -24.44
CA GLU A 180 24.59 -15.00 -25.43
C GLU A 180 25.94 -15.54 -24.92
N ARG A 181 26.08 -16.88 -24.97
CA ARG A 181 27.29 -17.62 -25.36
C ARG A 181 26.84 -18.97 -25.91
N GLN A 182 26.92 -19.16 -27.22
CA GLN A 182 26.76 -20.46 -27.87
C GLN A 182 27.93 -21.39 -27.47
N PRO A 183 27.69 -22.65 -27.10
CA PRO A 183 28.71 -23.68 -27.15
C PRO A 183 28.73 -24.35 -28.53
N VAL A 184 29.95 -24.55 -29.00
CA VAL A 184 30.42 -25.17 -30.25
C VAL A 184 29.94 -26.63 -30.37
N PRO A 185 29.67 -27.18 -31.57
CA PRO A 185 29.21 -28.55 -31.70
C PRO A 185 30.39 -29.53 -31.60
N GLU A 186 30.33 -30.46 -30.65
CA GLU A 186 31.15 -31.67 -30.71
C GLU A 186 30.41 -32.78 -31.47
N ARG A 187 30.99 -33.16 -32.62
CA ARG A 187 30.77 -34.46 -33.24
C ARG A 187 31.45 -35.53 -32.39
N SER A 188 30.89 -36.74 -32.33
CA SER A 188 31.63 -37.99 -32.58
C SER A 188 30.73 -39.24 -32.54
N VAL A 189 30.83 -40.00 -33.64
CA VAL A 189 30.64 -41.45 -33.89
C VAL A 189 29.26 -42.07 -33.63
#